data_AF-A0A661QWD1-F1
#
_entry.id   AF-A0A661QWD1-F1
#
_cell.length_a   1.000
_cell.length_b   1.000
_cell.length_c   1.000
_cell.angle_alpha   90.00
_cell.angle_beta   90.00
_cell.angle_gamma   90.00
#
_symmetry.space_group_name_H-M   'P 1'
#
loop_
_entity.id
_entity.type
_entity.pdbx_description
1 polymer ?
#
loop_
_entity_poly.entity_id
_entity_poly.type
_entity_poly.pdbx_seq_one_letter_code
_entity_poly.pdbx_strand_id
1 'polypeptide(L)'
;MDKAKAYQDFIEHTRNWLFDLPDSEILPSIFELRFTPEEAAFLSTFPHLPHTMEQLSERLGLSTEELQEIMAPMIRKGFIYKVKGKSAVRYSCTDPIFFFERMPGWKGDDSAMNRELYPMINKYYIDHQGADFLGHPTKGLRAIPIGQTIADTKQ
;
A
#
# COMPACT_ATOMS: atom_id res chain seq x y z
N MET A 1 -17.65 6.56 -15.59
CA MET A 1 -16.22 6.68 -15.25
C MET A 1 -15.49 5.59 -16.00
N ASP A 2 -14.34 5.89 -16.60
CA ASP A 2 -13.53 4.90 -17.30
C ASP A 2 -12.73 4.07 -16.28
N LYS A 3 -13.05 2.77 -16.19
CA LYS A 3 -12.43 1.82 -15.24
C LYS A 3 -10.92 1.72 -15.46
N ALA A 4 -10.49 1.62 -16.71
CA ALA A 4 -9.07 1.46 -17.03
C ALA A 4 -8.30 2.72 -16.63
N LYS A 5 -8.87 3.90 -16.92
CA LYS A 5 -8.29 5.17 -16.52
C LYS A 5 -8.18 5.32 -15.00
N ALA A 6 -9.22 4.96 -14.24
CA ALA A 6 -9.19 5.08 -12.79
C ALA A 6 -8.05 4.27 -12.14
N TYR A 7 -7.79 3.05 -12.63
CA TYR A 7 -6.68 2.25 -12.13
C TYR A 7 -5.33 2.79 -12.57
N GLN A 8 -5.20 3.24 -13.82
CA GLN A 8 -3.96 3.85 -14.31
C GLN A 8 -3.60 5.10 -13.50
N ASP A 9 -4.57 6.00 -13.28
CA ASP A 9 -4.35 7.21 -12.48
C ASP A 9 -3.90 6.86 -11.04
N PHE A 10 -4.43 5.78 -10.45
CA PHE A 10 -4.01 5.33 -9.12
C PHE A 10 -2.63 4.63 -9.11
N ILE A 11 -2.30 3.87 -10.15
CA ILE A 11 -0.96 3.29 -10.35
C ILE A 11 0.08 4.42 -10.44
N GLU A 12 -0.17 5.42 -11.28
CA GLU A 12 0.71 6.60 -11.42
C GLU A 12 0.83 7.39 -10.13
N HIS A 13 -0.28 7.59 -9.40
CA HIS A 13 -0.25 8.22 -8.09
C HIS A 13 0.65 7.44 -7.10
N THR A 14 0.56 6.11 -7.12
CA THR A 14 1.34 5.23 -6.23
C THR A 14 2.83 5.24 -6.57
N ARG A 15 3.20 5.30 -7.86
CA ARG A 15 4.61 5.42 -8.32
C ARG A 15 5.29 6.69 -7.83
N ASN A 16 4.52 7.75 -7.57
CA ASN A 16 5.04 9.00 -7.02
C ASN A 16 5.29 8.95 -5.49
N TRP A 17 5.43 7.76 -4.91
CA TRP A 17 5.71 7.54 -3.49
C TRP A 17 7.05 6.82 -3.25
N LEU A 18 7.35 6.52 -1.98
CA LEU A 18 8.62 5.95 -1.53
C LEU A 18 8.95 4.58 -2.14
N PHE A 19 7.92 3.76 -2.38
CA PHE A 19 8.06 2.45 -2.99
C PHE A 19 7.47 2.51 -4.39
N ASP A 20 8.32 2.23 -5.38
CA ASP A 20 7.90 2.18 -6.77
C ASP A 20 6.93 1.03 -7.01
N LEU A 21 6.21 1.11 -8.13
CA LEU A 21 5.26 0.10 -8.58
C LEU A 21 5.56 -0.26 -10.05
N PRO A 22 6.53 -1.15 -10.31
CA PRO A 22 6.97 -1.50 -11.65
C PRO A 22 5.85 -2.00 -12.55
N ASP A 23 5.94 -1.71 -13.85
CA ASP A 23 4.98 -2.21 -14.84
C ASP A 23 5.00 -3.74 -14.92
N SER A 24 3.80 -4.32 -15.07
CA SER A 24 3.62 -5.76 -15.30
C SER A 24 2.25 -6.03 -15.93
N GLU A 25 2.16 -7.07 -16.76
CA GLU A 25 0.91 -7.50 -17.39
C GLU A 25 -0.14 -7.97 -16.37
N ILE A 26 0.29 -8.44 -15.19
CA ILE A 26 -0.61 -8.91 -14.13
C ILE A 26 -1.05 -7.80 -13.17
N LEU A 27 -0.40 -6.62 -13.21
CA LEU A 27 -0.69 -5.52 -12.30
C LEU A 27 -2.15 -5.03 -12.43
N PRO A 28 -2.71 -4.81 -13.65
CA PRO A 28 -4.11 -4.43 -13.79
C PRO A 28 -5.07 -5.44 -13.16
N SER A 29 -4.83 -6.75 -13.34
CA SER A 29 -5.67 -7.81 -12.76
C SER A 29 -5.65 -7.78 -11.22
N ILE A 30 -4.49 -7.52 -10.62
CA ILE A 30 -4.36 -7.35 -9.17
C ILE A 30 -5.19 -6.14 -8.69
N PHE A 31 -5.13 -5.01 -9.41
CA PHE A 31 -5.93 -3.82 -9.08
C PHE A 31 -7.43 -4.09 -9.21
N GLU A 32 -7.86 -4.76 -10.28
CA GLU A 32 -9.27 -5.08 -10.52
C GLU A 32 -9.88 -5.97 -9.44
N LEU A 33 -9.09 -6.88 -8.87
CA LEU A 33 -9.53 -7.75 -7.77
C LEU A 33 -9.62 -7.02 -6.42
N ARG A 34 -8.82 -5.97 -6.23
CA ARG A 34 -8.69 -5.29 -4.93
C ARG A 34 -9.56 -4.04 -4.82
N PHE A 35 -9.64 -3.27 -5.89
CA PHE A 35 -10.21 -1.93 -5.89
C PHE A 35 -11.43 -1.86 -6.81
N THR A 36 -12.49 -1.22 -6.33
CA THR A 36 -13.50 -0.72 -7.27
C THR A 36 -12.92 0.47 -8.05
N PRO A 37 -13.44 0.77 -9.26
CA PRO A 37 -13.00 1.95 -10.01
C PRO A 37 -13.14 3.25 -9.21
N GLU A 38 -14.17 3.36 -8.36
CA GLU A 38 -14.45 4.52 -7.52
C GLU A 38 -13.42 4.66 -6.40
N GLU A 39 -13.04 3.54 -5.78
CA GLU A 39 -11.97 3.52 -4.78
C GLU A 39 -10.64 3.96 -5.40
N ALA A 40 -10.30 3.44 -6.58
CA ALA A 40 -9.06 3.81 -7.27
C ALA A 40 -9.05 5.29 -7.67
N ALA A 41 -10.15 5.79 -8.24
CA ALA A 41 -10.28 7.20 -8.61
C ALA A 41 -10.21 8.14 -7.41
N PHE A 42 -10.73 7.74 -6.25
CA PHE A 42 -10.58 8.53 -5.02
C PHE A 42 -9.13 8.51 -4.51
N LEU A 43 -8.54 7.31 -4.41
CA LEU A 43 -7.19 7.12 -3.87
C LEU A 43 -6.11 7.78 -4.75
N SER A 44 -6.32 7.94 -6.05
CA SER A 44 -5.40 8.67 -6.94
C SER A 44 -5.27 10.17 -6.62
N THR A 45 -6.22 10.72 -5.85
CA THR A 45 -6.19 12.11 -5.38
C THR A 45 -5.80 12.24 -3.91
N PHE A 46 -5.78 11.13 -3.18
CA PHE A 46 -5.58 11.10 -1.74
C PHE A 46 -4.10 11.32 -1.38
N PRO A 47 -3.77 12.11 -0.35
CA PRO A 47 -2.37 12.37 -0.05
C PRO A 47 -1.65 11.15 0.56
N HIS A 48 -0.41 10.93 0.14
CA HIS A 48 0.49 9.96 0.76
C HIS A 48 0.92 10.34 2.18
N LEU A 49 1.08 11.64 2.45
CA LEU A 49 1.45 12.11 3.79
C LEU A 49 0.21 12.15 4.72
N PRO A 50 0.39 11.93 6.04
CA PRO A 50 -0.72 11.93 6.98
C PRO A 50 -1.36 13.32 7.16
N HIS A 51 -2.67 13.42 6.92
CA HIS A 51 -3.49 14.64 7.10
C HIS A 51 -4.62 14.43 8.11
N THR A 52 -5.04 15.46 8.82
CA THR A 52 -6.28 15.40 9.64
C THR A 52 -7.52 15.43 8.76
N MET A 53 -8.70 15.13 9.33
CA MET A 53 -9.95 15.12 8.55
C MET A 53 -10.27 16.51 7.99
N GLU A 54 -9.96 17.56 8.75
CA GLU A 54 -10.18 18.96 8.35
C GLU A 54 -9.27 19.35 7.18
N GLN A 55 -8.00 18.92 7.22
CA GLN A 55 -7.05 19.16 6.13
C GLN A 55 -7.44 18.40 4.86
N LEU A 56 -7.97 17.17 5.00
CA LEU A 56 -8.49 16.40 3.87
C LEU A 56 -9.75 17.04 3.29
N SER A 57 -10.64 17.54 4.14
CA SER A 57 -11.85 18.25 3.74
C SER A 57 -11.51 19.48 2.89
N GLU A 58 -10.57 20.30 3.36
CA GLU A 58 -10.07 21.46 2.62
C GLU A 58 -9.42 21.07 1.28
N ARG A 59 -8.58 20.03 1.28
CA ARG A 59 -7.84 19.59 0.09
C ARG A 59 -8.74 18.96 -0.98
N LEU A 60 -9.70 18.14 -0.57
CA LEU A 60 -10.54 17.34 -1.46
C LEU A 60 -11.88 18.04 -1.78
N GLY A 61 -12.18 19.14 -1.10
CA GLY A 61 -13.42 19.91 -1.31
C GLY A 61 -14.68 19.17 -0.87
N LEU A 62 -14.55 18.23 0.06
CA LEU A 62 -15.64 17.39 0.59
C LEU A 62 -15.85 17.70 2.06
N SER A 63 -17.09 17.58 2.57
CA SER A 63 -17.33 17.71 4.01
C SER A 63 -16.66 16.59 4.80
N THR A 64 -16.43 16.82 6.09
CA THR A 64 -15.82 15.83 6.98
C THR A 64 -16.68 14.57 7.11
N GLU A 65 -17.99 14.71 7.04
CA GLU A 65 -18.98 13.64 7.09
C GLU A 65 -18.92 12.78 5.82
N GLU A 66 -18.95 13.41 4.64
CA GLU A 66 -18.83 12.71 3.36
C GLU A 66 -17.50 11.95 3.25
N LEU A 67 -16.39 12.59 3.67
CA LEU A 67 -15.08 11.93 3.71
C LEU A 67 -15.10 10.71 4.62
N GLN A 68 -15.72 10.81 5.80
CA GLN A 68 -15.79 9.69 6.71
C GLN A 68 -16.56 8.51 6.12
N GLU A 69 -17.66 8.76 5.42
CA GLU A 69 -18.45 7.72 4.74
C GLU A 69 -17.66 7.06 3.61
N ILE A 70 -17.03 7.86 2.75
CA ILE A 70 -16.22 7.39 1.61
C ILE A 70 -15.00 6.59 2.11
N MET A 71 -14.30 7.09 3.13
CA MET A 71 -13.06 6.50 3.64
C MET A 71 -13.30 5.23 4.47
N ALA A 72 -14.46 5.08 5.13
CA ALA A 72 -14.74 3.94 6.00
C ALA A 72 -14.49 2.55 5.37
N PRO A 73 -15.00 2.22 4.16
CA PRO A 73 -14.68 0.96 3.50
C PRO A 73 -13.19 0.81 3.16
N MET A 74 -12.54 1.88 2.70
CA MET A 74 -11.12 1.87 2.33
C MET A 74 -10.20 1.68 3.53
N ILE A 75 -10.54 2.27 4.69
CA ILE A 75 -9.86 2.03 5.97
C ILE A 75 -10.01 0.56 6.38
N ARG A 76 -11.21 -0.03 6.24
CA ARG A 76 -11.43 -1.44 6.57
C ARG A 76 -10.65 -2.41 5.67
N LYS A 77 -10.46 -2.07 4.39
CA LYS A 77 -9.65 -2.83 3.43
C LYS A 77 -8.14 -2.61 3.58
N GLY A 78 -7.75 -1.56 4.31
CA GLY A 78 -6.34 -1.21 4.55
C GLY A 78 -5.72 -0.29 3.51
N PHE A 79 -6.53 0.35 2.64
CA PHE A 79 -6.05 1.27 1.61
C PHE A 79 -5.75 2.66 2.16
N ILE A 80 -6.39 3.02 3.28
CA ILE A 80 -6.14 4.24 4.03
C ILE A 80 -5.70 3.85 5.42
N TYR A 81 -4.51 4.32 5.82
CA TYR A 81 -3.98 4.10 7.14
C TYR A 81 -4.39 5.19 8.10
N LYS A 82 -4.87 4.82 9.30
CA LYS A 82 -5.29 5.74 10.36
C LYS A 82 -4.25 5.78 11.47
N VAL A 83 -3.59 6.92 11.64
CA VAL A 83 -2.57 7.16 12.67
C VAL A 83 -3.17 7.95 13.82
N LYS A 84 -3.23 7.35 15.02
CA LYS A 84 -3.63 8.05 16.24
C LYS A 84 -2.40 8.62 16.93
N GLY A 85 -2.18 9.93 16.78
CA GLY A 85 -1.14 10.65 17.50
C GLY A 85 -1.62 11.17 18.87
N LYS A 86 -0.73 11.84 19.61
CA LYS A 86 -1.06 12.49 20.89
C LYS A 86 -2.07 13.62 20.73
N SER A 87 -1.92 14.41 19.66
CA SER A 87 -2.70 15.64 19.44
C SER A 87 -3.81 15.51 18.40
N ALA A 88 -3.69 14.57 17.47
CA ALA A 88 -4.64 14.42 16.37
C ALA A 88 -4.63 13.01 15.78
N VAL A 89 -5.75 12.66 15.16
CA VAL A 89 -5.86 11.52 14.26
C VAL A 89 -5.55 11.98 12.84
N ARG A 90 -4.71 11.23 12.14
CA ARG A 90 -4.33 11.50 10.76
C ARG A 90 -4.57 10.30 9.86
N TYR A 91 -4.75 10.56 8.58
CA TYR A 91 -5.01 9.56 7.56
C TYR A 91 -4.04 9.74 6.39
N SER A 92 -3.54 8.64 5.85
CA SER A 92 -2.64 8.62 4.70
C SER A 92 -3.03 7.49 3.75
N CYS A 93 -2.72 7.67 2.46
CA CYS A 93 -2.74 6.57 1.51
C CYS A 93 -1.73 5.50 1.96
N THR A 94 -2.12 4.24 1.92
CA THR A 94 -1.23 3.12 2.26
C THR A 94 -0.29 2.87 1.09
N ASP A 95 0.95 2.47 1.35
CA ASP A 95 1.93 2.13 0.31
C ASP A 95 1.61 0.77 -0.36
N PRO A 96 2.11 0.51 -1.58
CA PRO A 96 1.77 -0.69 -2.35
C PRO A 96 2.18 -1.99 -1.65
N ILE A 97 3.29 -2.01 -0.91
CA ILE A 97 3.71 -3.20 -0.16
C ILE A 97 2.66 -3.54 0.90
N PHE A 98 2.13 -2.54 1.61
CA PHE A 98 1.12 -2.80 2.62
C PHE A 98 -0.22 -3.25 2.00
N PHE A 99 -0.77 -2.54 1.00
CA PHE A 99 -2.09 -2.91 0.50
C PHE A 99 -2.11 -4.15 -0.42
N PHE A 100 -0.96 -4.56 -0.99
CA PHE A 100 -0.80 -5.84 -1.69
C PHE A 100 -0.33 -6.97 -0.81
N GLU A 101 0.76 -6.83 -0.06
CA GLU A 101 1.38 -7.99 0.59
C GLU A 101 0.90 -8.18 2.02
N ARG A 102 0.63 -7.09 2.76
CA ARG A 102 0.33 -7.19 4.20
C ARG A 102 -1.14 -7.22 4.55
N MET A 103 -1.98 -6.50 3.81
CA MET A 103 -3.39 -6.33 4.17
C MET A 103 -4.32 -7.46 3.73
N PRO A 104 -4.22 -8.04 2.51
CA PRO A 104 -4.99 -9.24 2.19
C PRO A 104 -4.62 -10.38 3.15
N GLY A 105 -5.57 -11.22 3.53
CA GLY A 105 -5.34 -12.38 4.41
C GLY A 105 -4.79 -12.10 5.82
N TRP A 106 -4.54 -10.85 6.21
CA TRP A 106 -3.97 -10.51 7.53
C TRP A 106 -4.76 -11.10 8.71
N LYS A 107 -6.09 -11.23 8.54
CA LYS A 107 -6.99 -11.78 9.56
C LYS A 107 -6.93 -13.32 9.62
N GLY A 108 -6.09 -13.95 8.82
CA GLY A 108 -6.02 -15.40 8.65
C GLY A 108 -7.18 -15.96 7.85
N ASP A 109 -7.85 -15.16 7.01
CA ASP A 109 -9.00 -15.60 6.23
C ASP A 109 -8.57 -16.30 4.93
N ASP A 110 -9.09 -17.52 4.72
CA ASP A 110 -8.92 -18.29 3.50
C ASP A 110 -10.12 -18.09 2.56
N SER A 111 -10.23 -16.88 2.02
CA SER A 111 -11.30 -16.49 1.10
C SER A 111 -10.97 -16.85 -0.36
N ALA A 112 -12.00 -17.02 -1.19
CA ALA A 112 -11.81 -17.26 -2.63
C ALA A 112 -10.98 -16.15 -3.30
N MET A 113 -11.24 -14.88 -2.92
CA MET A 113 -10.46 -13.74 -3.39
C MET A 113 -8.98 -13.84 -2.99
N ASN A 114 -8.67 -14.21 -1.74
CA ASN A 114 -7.27 -14.39 -1.32
C ASN A 114 -6.58 -15.53 -2.08
N ARG A 115 -7.26 -16.65 -2.31
CA ARG A 115 -6.72 -17.79 -3.08
C ARG A 115 -6.41 -17.42 -4.53
N GLU A 116 -7.22 -16.55 -5.13
CA GLU A 116 -6.98 -16.01 -6.47
C GLU A 116 -5.85 -14.97 -6.48
N LEU A 117 -5.85 -14.06 -5.51
CA LEU A 117 -4.93 -12.92 -5.41
C LEU A 117 -3.48 -13.32 -5.14
N TYR A 118 -3.23 -14.21 -4.16
CA TYR A 118 -1.87 -14.49 -3.69
C TYR A 118 -0.92 -15.06 -4.74
N PRO A 119 -1.34 -15.99 -5.62
CA PRO A 119 -0.49 -16.43 -6.73
C PRO A 119 -0.01 -15.26 -7.62
N MET A 120 -0.88 -14.29 -7.92
CA MET A 120 -0.52 -13.12 -8.72
C MET A 120 0.39 -12.17 -7.96
N ILE A 121 0.11 -11.88 -6.69
CA ILE A 121 0.96 -11.00 -5.88
C ILE A 121 2.36 -11.61 -5.71
N ASN A 122 2.46 -12.91 -5.42
CA ASN A 122 3.74 -13.59 -5.30
C ASN A 122 4.53 -13.55 -6.62
N LYS A 123 3.85 -13.76 -7.76
CA LYS A 123 4.47 -13.64 -9.08
C LYS A 123 4.95 -12.22 -9.34
N TYR A 124 4.11 -11.21 -9.07
CA TYR A 124 4.46 -9.80 -9.25
C TYR A 124 5.65 -9.39 -8.39
N TYR A 125 5.68 -9.85 -7.14
CA TYR A 125 6.79 -9.61 -6.23
C TYR A 125 8.09 -10.24 -6.75
N ILE A 126 8.07 -11.54 -7.09
CA ILE A 126 9.29 -12.24 -7.52
C ILE A 126 9.84 -11.67 -8.84
N ASP A 127 8.96 -11.39 -9.81
CA ASP A 127 9.36 -11.03 -11.16
C ASP A 127 9.67 -9.52 -11.31
N HIS A 128 9.09 -8.67 -10.44
CA HIS A 128 9.15 -7.21 -10.59
C HIS A 128 9.49 -6.48 -9.30
N GLN A 129 8.55 -6.40 -8.33
CA GLN A 129 8.68 -5.50 -7.17
C GLN A 129 9.84 -5.88 -6.22
N GLY A 130 10.16 -7.18 -6.15
CA GLY A 130 11.25 -7.73 -5.36
C GLY A 130 12.61 -7.69 -6.06
N ALA A 131 12.70 -7.24 -7.32
CA ALA A 131 13.95 -7.23 -8.08
C ALA A 131 15.06 -6.42 -7.37
N ASP A 132 14.71 -5.37 -6.65
CA ASP A 132 15.66 -4.57 -5.87
C ASP A 132 16.24 -5.32 -4.66
N PHE A 133 15.53 -6.32 -4.15
CA PHE A 133 15.94 -7.16 -3.02
C PHE A 133 16.57 -8.49 -3.47
N LEU A 134 16.27 -8.94 -4.69
CA LEU A 134 16.69 -10.20 -5.27
C LEU A 134 17.92 -10.00 -6.16
N GLY A 135 18.78 -11.01 -6.26
CA GLY A 135 19.92 -10.98 -7.20
C GLY A 135 21.19 -10.24 -6.73
N HIS A 136 21.19 -9.64 -5.53
CA HIS A 136 22.45 -9.14 -4.95
C HIS A 136 23.37 -10.30 -4.55
N PRO A 137 24.67 -10.25 -4.89
CA PRO A 137 25.63 -11.30 -4.51
C PRO A 137 25.74 -11.42 -2.98
N THR A 138 25.56 -10.31 -2.26
CA THR A 138 25.40 -10.27 -0.81
C THR A 138 23.92 -10.22 -0.45
N LYS A 139 23.38 -11.35 0.00
CA LYS A 139 22.06 -11.37 0.64
C LYS A 139 22.10 -10.51 1.90
N GLY A 140 21.03 -9.79 2.19
CA GLY A 140 20.84 -9.11 3.48
C GLY A 140 20.78 -10.10 4.63
N LEU A 141 21.93 -10.58 5.10
CA LEU A 141 22.06 -11.46 6.25
C LEU A 141 22.20 -10.60 7.51
N ARG A 142 21.33 -10.84 8.50
CA ARG A 142 21.70 -10.55 9.88
C ARG A 142 22.69 -11.63 10.30
N ALA A 143 23.95 -11.27 10.46
CA ALA A 143 24.89 -12.10 11.20
C ALA A 143 24.48 -12.04 12.68
N ILE A 144 24.02 -13.15 13.24
CA ILE A 144 23.96 -13.33 14.69
C ILE A 144 25.27 -14.03 15.06
N PRO A 145 26.26 -13.35 15.66
CA PRO A 145 27.45 -14.02 16.10
C PRO A 145 27.08 -15.03 17.20
N ILE A 146 27.27 -16.33 16.92
CA ILE A 146 27.12 -17.37 17.95
C ILE A 146 28.43 -17.38 18.74
N GLY A 147 28.38 -16.94 20.00
CA GLY A 147 29.51 -17.00 20.94
C GLY A 147 30.55 -15.88 20.81
N GLN A 148 30.26 -14.79 20.10
CA GLN A 148 31.17 -13.64 20.00
C GLN A 148 30.43 -12.31 20.19
N THR A 149 31.04 -11.37 20.90
CA THR A 149 30.57 -9.99 21.00
C THR A 149 31.33 -9.13 20.00
N ILE A 150 30.63 -8.45 19.10
CA ILE A 150 31.24 -7.44 18.22
C ILE A 150 31.23 -6.12 19.00
N ALA A 151 32.42 -5.55 19.23
CA ALA A 151 32.54 -4.23 19.84
C ALA A 151 32.11 -3.16 18.83
N ASP A 152 31.21 -2.25 19.25
CA ASP A 152 30.85 -1.08 18.46
C ASP A 152 32.00 -0.05 18.54
N THR A 153 32.66 0.18 17.41
CA THR A 153 33.84 1.06 17.32
C THR A 153 33.48 2.47 16.86
N LYS A 154 32.18 2.75 16.67
CA LYS A 154 31.70 4.10 16.34
C LYS A 154 31.36 4.83 17.63
N GLN A 155 32.35 5.55 18.17
CA GLN A 155 32.16 6.64 19.12
C GLN A 155 32.22 7.98 18.39
#